data_AF-A0A850SW91-F1
#
_entry.id   AF-A0A850SW91-F1
#
_cell.length_a   1.000
_cell.length_b   1.000
_cell.length_c   1.000
_cell.angle_alpha   90.00
_cell.angle_beta   90.00
_cell.angle_gamma   90.00
#
_symmetry.space_group_name_H-M   'P 1'
#
loop_
_entity.id
_entity.type
_entity.pdbx_description
1 polymer ?
#
loop_
_entity_poly.entity_id
_entity_poly.type
_entity_poly.pdbx_seq_one_letter_code
_entity_poly.pdbx_strand_id
1 'polypeptide(L)'
;MNRVERFIIRNSSNLTDLAFKSKNLYNCATFIMRQNFIHNGKIINYPKMDKIIKRDYEDIYRALPAQTTQQILRVIENDWKSFFNANREFKKNPGVFTGRPKPP
;
A
#
# COMPACT_ATOMS: atom_id res chain seq x y z
N MET A 1 -19.90 13.18 -18.00
CA MET A 1 -18.74 12.86 -17.12
C MET A 1 -18.62 14.00 -16.12
N ASN A 2 -19.18 13.84 -14.92
CA ASN A 2 -19.23 14.93 -13.95
C ASN A 2 -17.87 15.04 -13.23
N ARG A 3 -17.32 16.25 -13.24
CA ARG A 3 -16.05 16.60 -12.60
C ARG A 3 -16.20 16.39 -11.09
N VAL A 4 -15.52 15.38 -10.54
CA VAL A 4 -15.28 15.25 -9.10
C VAL A 4 -14.61 16.52 -8.57
N GLU A 5 -14.97 16.93 -7.35
CA GLU A 5 -14.46 18.14 -6.69
C GLU A 5 -12.93 18.26 -6.83
N ARG A 6 -12.44 19.45 -7.19
CA ARG A 6 -11.00 19.73 -7.29
C ARG A 6 -10.60 20.64 -6.14
N PHE A 7 -9.77 20.13 -5.23
CA PHE A 7 -9.10 20.93 -4.22
C PHE A 7 -7.77 21.44 -4.78
N ILE A 8 -7.69 22.76 -5.04
CA ILE A 8 -6.43 23.40 -5.44
C ILE A 8 -5.67 23.72 -4.16
N ILE A 9 -4.67 22.90 -3.84
CA ILE A 9 -3.79 23.12 -2.70
C ILE A 9 -2.60 23.98 -3.19
N ARG A 10 -2.35 25.11 -2.52
CA ARG A 10 -1.15 25.92 -2.78
C ARG A 10 0.10 25.09 -2.47
N ASN A 11 1.16 25.27 -3.26
CA ASN A 11 2.41 24.57 -3.03
C ASN A 11 2.89 24.81 -1.59
N SER A 12 3.05 23.72 -0.82
CA SER A 12 3.58 23.76 0.54
C SER A 12 4.69 22.74 0.68
N SER A 13 5.83 23.21 1.17
CA SER A 13 7.03 22.39 1.38
C SER A 13 6.74 21.23 2.33
N ASN A 14 5.98 21.48 3.40
CA ASN A 14 5.60 20.45 4.37
C ASN A 14 4.74 19.34 3.75
N LEU A 15 3.70 19.67 2.99
CA LEU A 15 2.88 18.65 2.33
C LEU A 15 3.70 17.84 1.33
N THR A 16 4.60 18.50 0.60
CA THR A 16 5.49 17.85 -0.36
C THR A 16 6.43 16.86 0.34
N ASP A 17 7.03 17.26 1.46
CA ASP A 17 7.90 16.42 2.28
C ASP A 17 7.14 15.22 2.88
N LEU A 18 5.95 15.46 3.45
CA LEU A 18 5.10 14.39 3.98
C LEU A 18 4.64 13.40 2.91
N ALA A 19 4.30 13.90 1.71
CA ALA A 19 3.93 13.06 0.57
C ALA A 19 5.12 12.21 0.10
N PHE A 20 6.32 12.80 0.05
CA PHE A 20 7.55 12.09 -0.31
C PHE A 20 7.87 10.98 0.71
N LYS A 21 7.79 11.27 2.00
CA LYS A 21 7.99 10.29 3.08
C LYS A 21 6.94 9.17 3.04
N SER A 22 5.68 9.52 2.80
CA SER A 22 4.59 8.54 2.65
C SER A 22 4.82 7.61 1.45
N LYS A 23 5.26 8.16 0.31
CA LYS A 23 5.65 7.39 -0.87
C LYS A 23 6.80 6.43 -0.56
N ASN A 24 7.83 6.88 0.16
CA ASN A 24 8.97 6.02 0.50
C ASN A 24 8.57 4.84 1.39
N LEU A 25 7.74 5.09 2.41
CA LEU A 25 7.18 4.03 3.23
C LEU A 25 6.34 3.04 2.40
N TYR A 26 5.44 3.56 1.56
CA TYR A 26 4.58 2.72 0.72
C TYR A 26 5.40 1.83 -0.22
N ASN A 27 6.40 2.40 -0.88
CA ASN A 27 7.29 1.66 -1.79
C ASN A 27 8.10 0.59 -1.06
N CYS A 28 8.66 0.92 0.11
CA CYS A 28 9.42 -0.02 0.94
C CYS A 28 8.54 -1.21 1.37
N ALA A 29 7.40 -0.94 1.99
CA ALA A 29 6.49 -1.99 2.47
C ALA A 29 5.90 -2.83 1.32
N THR A 30 5.55 -2.20 0.20
CA THR A 30 5.07 -2.90 -1.00
C THR A 30 6.15 -3.79 -1.59
N PHE A 31 7.40 -3.33 -1.66
CA PHE A 31 8.51 -4.14 -2.13
C PHE A 31 8.68 -5.40 -1.27
N ILE A 32 8.74 -5.25 0.06
CA ILE A 32 8.87 -6.38 0.98
C ILE A 32 7.70 -7.36 0.83
N MET A 33 6.48 -6.85 0.73
CA MET A 33 5.28 -7.65 0.53
C MET A 33 5.36 -8.46 -0.78
N ARG A 34 5.75 -7.81 -1.89
CA ARG A 34 5.88 -8.45 -3.20
C ARG A 34 6.97 -9.51 -3.20
N GLN A 35 8.12 -9.25 -2.59
CA GLN A 35 9.18 -10.25 -2.45
C GLN A 35 8.68 -11.46 -1.67
N ASN A 36 8.04 -11.26 -0.52
CA ASN A 36 7.49 -12.37 0.25
C ASN A 36 6.41 -13.14 -0.53
N PHE A 37 5.59 -12.46 -1.33
CA PHE A 37 4.59 -13.10 -2.16
C PHE A 37 5.21 -13.93 -3.29
N ILE A 38 6.23 -13.42 -3.97
CA ILE A 38 6.92 -14.13 -5.05
C ILE A 38 7.62 -15.38 -4.53
N HIS A 39 8.33 -15.28 -3.42
CA HIS A 39 9.14 -16.38 -2.89
C HIS A 39 8.33 -17.38 -2.07
N ASN A 40 7.33 -16.92 -1.31
CA ASN A 40 6.61 -17.76 -0.33
C ASN A 40 5.12 -17.92 -0.64
N GLY A 41 4.58 -17.26 -1.66
CA GLY A 41 3.15 -17.30 -2.01
C GLY A 41 2.22 -16.67 -0.96
N LYS A 42 2.76 -15.93 0.00
CA LYS A 42 2.01 -15.38 1.15
C LYS A 42 2.18 -13.87 1.25
N ILE A 43 1.22 -13.21 1.88
CA ILE A 43 1.36 -11.82 2.32
C ILE A 43 1.77 -11.76 3.79
N ILE A 44 2.35 -10.65 4.18
CA ILE A 44 2.71 -10.31 5.55
C ILE A 44 1.55 -9.50 6.11
N ASN A 45 1.01 -9.90 7.26
CA ASN A 45 -0.05 -9.13 7.92
C ASN A 45 0.51 -7.81 8.49
N TYR A 46 -0.38 -6.83 8.70
CA TYR A 46 0.04 -5.50 9.15
C TYR A 46 0.90 -5.51 10.43
N PRO A 47 0.61 -6.31 11.48
CA PRO A 47 1.39 -6.25 12.72
C PRO A 47 2.82 -6.76 12.51
N LYS A 48 2.99 -7.77 11.64
CA LYS A 48 4.31 -8.28 11.29
C LYS A 48 5.06 -7.28 10.41
N MET A 49 4.38 -6.65 9.45
CA MET A 49 4.99 -5.61 8.61
C MET A 49 5.43 -4.41 9.45
N ASP A 50 4.62 -3.98 10.40
CA ASP A 50 4.95 -2.88 11.33
C ASP A 50 6.24 -3.17 12.10
N LYS A 51 6.38 -4.38 12.65
CA LYS A 51 7.61 -4.82 13.33
C LYS A 51 8.82 -4.87 12.39
N ILE A 52 8.65 -5.32 11.15
CA ILE A 52 9.72 -5.38 10.14
C ILE A 52 10.20 -3.96 9.82
N ILE A 53 9.29 -3.07 9.43
CA ILE A 53 9.65 -1.69 9.06
C ILE A 53 10.28 -0.97 10.26
N LYS A 54 9.73 -1.15 11.47
CA LYS A 54 10.27 -0.52 12.67
C LYS A 54 11.70 -0.98 13.02
N ARG A 55 12.04 -2.24 12.73
CA ARG A 55 13.35 -2.83 13.04
C ARG A 55 14.37 -2.61 11.94
N ASP A 56 13.99 -2.86 10.69
CA ASP A 56 14.90 -2.97 9.55
C ASP A 56 14.97 -1.68 8.71
N TYR A 57 14.00 -0.78 8.88
CA TYR A 57 13.85 0.47 8.12
C TYR A 57 13.43 1.62 9.05
N GLU A 58 14.13 1.75 10.17
CA GLU A 58 13.77 2.67 11.25
C GLU A 58 13.69 4.14 10.79
N ASP A 59 14.59 4.54 9.92
CA ASP A 59 14.66 5.85 9.26
C ASP A 59 13.40 6.13 8.42
N ILE A 60 12.86 5.13 7.73
CA ILE A 60 11.58 5.23 7.02
C ILE A 60 10.41 5.24 8.02
N TYR A 61 10.46 4.39 9.06
CA TYR A 61 9.40 4.29 10.07
C TYR A 61 9.20 5.60 10.83
N ARG A 62 10.31 6.23 11.24
CA ARG A 62 10.34 7.46 12.04
C ARG A 62 10.25 8.74 11.21
N ALA A 63 10.30 8.65 9.87
CA ALA A 63 10.11 9.80 8.99
C ALA A 63 8.69 10.41 9.08
N LEU A 64 7.71 9.61 9.53
CA LEU A 64 6.31 10.00 9.70
C LEU A 64 5.85 9.78 11.15
N PRO A 65 4.75 10.45 11.58
CA PRO A 65 4.08 10.07 12.81
C PRO A 65 3.74 8.57 12.81
N ALA A 66 3.98 7.89 13.93
CA ALA A 66 3.80 6.44 14.02
C ALA A 66 2.39 5.98 13.59
N GLN A 67 1.36 6.77 13.90
CA GLN A 67 -0.02 6.48 13.49
C GLN A 67 -0.18 6.51 11.95
N THR A 68 0.45 7.48 11.28
CA THR A 68 0.46 7.57 9.82
C THR A 68 1.16 6.37 9.20
N THR A 69 2.31 5.98 9.76
CA THR A 69 3.04 4.78 9.33
C THR A 69 2.15 3.53 9.43
N GLN A 70 1.54 3.31 10.60
CA GLN A 70 0.64 2.17 10.82
C GLN A 70 -0.56 2.18 9.86
N GLN A 71 -1.13 3.35 9.58
CA GLN A 71 -2.26 3.45 8.66
C GLN A 71 -1.89 3.08 7.24
N ILE A 72 -0.73 3.55 6.75
CA ILE A 72 -0.21 3.17 5.42
C ILE A 72 -0.02 1.65 5.33
N LEU A 73 0.53 1.02 6.37
CA LEU A 73 0.70 -0.44 6.39
C LEU A 73 -0.63 -1.22 6.38
N ARG A 74 -1.68 -0.70 7.03
CA ARG A 74 -3.03 -1.30 6.97
C ARG A 74 -3.66 -1.15 5.58
N VAL A 75 -3.47 -0.01 4.92
CA VAL A 75 -3.94 0.20 3.55
C VAL A 75 -3.31 -0.82 2.62
N ILE A 76 -1.99 -1.00 2.69
CA ILE A 76 -1.28 -2.01 1.89
C ILE A 76 -1.86 -3.41 2.14
N GLU A 77 -2.04 -3.83 3.40
CA GLU A 77 -2.65 -5.13 3.70
C GLU A 77 -4.05 -5.28 3.07
N ASN A 78 -4.87 -4.22 3.12
CA ASN A 78 -6.21 -4.22 2.54
C ASN A 78 -6.20 -4.26 1.00
N ASP A 79 -5.25 -3.61 0.34
CA ASP A 79 -5.09 -3.67 -1.11
C ASP A 79 -4.76 -5.10 -1.56
N TRP A 80 -3.90 -5.78 -0.82
CA TRP A 80 -3.58 -7.19 -1.06
C TRP A 80 -4.77 -8.12 -0.82
N LYS A 81 -5.55 -7.91 0.25
CA LYS A 81 -6.80 -8.65 0.48
C LYS A 81 -7.79 -8.43 -0.67
N SER A 82 -7.92 -7.20 -1.14
CA SER A 82 -8.76 -6.84 -2.29
C SER A 82 -8.28 -7.53 -3.57
N PHE A 83 -6.98 -7.58 -3.82
CA PHE A 83 -6.38 -8.33 -4.93
C PHE A 83 -6.75 -9.82 -4.90
N PHE A 84 -6.66 -10.48 -3.74
CA PHE A 84 -7.06 -11.89 -3.63
C PHE A 84 -8.56 -12.10 -3.84
N ASN A 85 -9.39 -11.21 -3.28
CA ASN A 85 -10.83 -11.24 -3.50
C ASN A 85 -11.18 -11.06 -4.98
N ALA A 86 -10.57 -10.09 -5.65
CA ALA A 86 -10.74 -9.85 -7.08
C ALA A 86 -10.30 -11.07 -7.91
N ASN A 87 -9.17 -11.72 -7.58
CA ASN A 87 -8.75 -12.93 -8.29
C ASN A 87 -9.72 -14.10 -8.08
N ARG A 88 -10.28 -14.27 -6.88
CA ARG A 88 -11.29 -15.30 -6.61
C ARG A 88 -12.55 -15.05 -7.43
N GLU A 89 -12.97 -13.79 -7.55
CA GLU A 89 -14.13 -13.42 -8.34
C GLU A 89 -13.88 -13.54 -9.84
N PHE A 90 -12.70 -13.14 -10.31
CA PHE A 90 -12.27 -13.34 -11.69
C PHE A 90 -12.32 -14.81 -12.13
N LYS A 91 -11.98 -15.75 -11.23
CA LYS A 91 -12.10 -17.19 -11.51
C LYS A 91 -13.55 -17.67 -11.69
N LYS A 92 -14.51 -17.01 -11.04
CA LYS A 92 -15.94 -17.35 -11.13
C LYS A 92 -16.61 -16.66 -12.32
N ASN A 93 -16.36 -15.36 -12.46
CA ASN A 93 -17.04 -14.47 -13.39
C ASN A 93 -16.00 -13.61 -14.16
N PRO A 94 -15.19 -14.20 -15.05
CA PRO A 94 -14.14 -13.44 -15.75
C PRO A 94 -14.68 -12.30 -16.61
N GLY A 95 -15.91 -12.43 -17.13
CA GLY A 95 -16.53 -11.44 -18.03
C GLY A 95 -16.85 -10.08 -17.42
N VAL A 96 -16.90 -9.95 -16.08
CA VAL A 96 -17.13 -8.65 -15.42
C VAL A 96 -15.83 -7.85 -15.23
N PHE A 97 -14.68 -8.40 -15.60
CA PHE A 97 -13.38 -7.76 -15.51
C PHE A 97 -12.83 -7.44 -16.90
N THR A 98 -12.12 -6.33 -17.01
CA THR A 98 -11.37 -5.99 -18.24
C THR A 98 -10.11 -6.82 -18.44
N GLY A 99 -9.73 -7.62 -17.44
CA GLY A 99 -8.58 -8.51 -17.47
C GLY A 99 -8.30 -9.11 -16.10
N ARG A 100 -7.29 -9.98 -16.03
CA ARG A 100 -6.89 -10.63 -14.78
C ARG A 100 -6.39 -9.60 -13.76
N PRO A 101 -6.90 -9.59 -12.51
CA PRO A 101 -6.40 -8.70 -11.47
C PRO A 101 -4.91 -8.89 -11.23
N LYS A 102 -4.18 -7.78 -11.05
CA LYS A 102 -2.73 -7.75 -10.83
C LYS A 102 -2.41 -7.38 -9.37
N PRO A 103 -1.30 -7.90 -8.81
CA PRO A 103 -0.86 -7.49 -7.48
C PRO A 103 -0.66 -5.97 -7.39
N PRO A 104 -0.96 -5.35 -6.24
CA PRO A 104 -0.69 -3.92 -5.99
C PRO A 104 0.78 -3.53 -6.22
#